data_AF-A0A8J7YVT8-F1
#
_entry.id   AF-A0A8J7YVT8-F1
#
_cell.length_a   1.000
_cell.length_b   1.000
_cell.length_c   1.000
_cell.angle_alpha   90.00
_cell.angle_beta   90.00
_cell.angle_gamma   90.00
#
_symmetry.space_group_name_H-M   'P 1'
#
loop_
_entity.id
_entity.type
_entity.pdbx_description
1 polymer ?
#
loop_
_entity_poly.entity_id
_entity_poly.type
_entity_poly.pdbx_seq_one_letter_code
_entity_poly.pdbx_strand_id
1 'polypeptide(L)' 'KRSCFYCGELLTVYAAKNDIENTLKYAIDLKNYARGEFKKDIDDIIEKLKYKMKEKMDIGDELKKQINIIVHQIKMGRD' A
#
# COMPACT_ATOMS: atom_id res chain seq x y z
N LYS A 1 11.61 -11.92 -0.83
CA LYS A 1 10.64 -12.21 -1.92
C LYS A 1 9.28 -12.62 -1.35
N ARG A 2 9.09 -13.80 -0.74
CA ARG A 2 7.77 -14.25 -0.23
C ARG A 2 7.06 -13.25 0.70
N SER A 3 7.77 -12.66 1.67
CA SER A 3 7.17 -11.68 2.58
C SER A 3 6.66 -10.42 1.87
N CYS A 4 7.37 -9.95 0.83
CA CYS A 4 6.93 -8.81 0.01
C CYS A 4 5.64 -9.13 -0.76
N PHE A 5 5.55 -10.31 -1.38
CA PHE A 5 4.33 -10.77 -2.04
C PHE A 5 3.15 -10.83 -1.07
N TYR A 6 3.38 -11.41 0.12
CA TYR A 6 2.37 -11.53 1.17
C TYR A 6 1.89 -10.16 1.68
N CYS A 7 2.80 -9.25 2.02
CA CYS A 7 2.46 -7.89 2.43
C CYS A 7 1.68 -7.16 1.34
N GLY A 8 2.08 -7.30 0.07
CA GLY A 8 1.36 -6.72 -1.06
C GLY A 8 -0.06 -7.27 -1.20
N GLU A 9 -0.27 -8.58 -1.06
CA GLU A 9 -1.61 -9.18 -1.10
C GLU A 9 -2.50 -8.68 0.01
N LEU A 10 -2.00 -8.72 1.25
CA LEU A 10 -2.78 -8.23 2.39
C LEU A 10 -3.08 -6.74 2.27
N LEU A 11 -2.12 -5.92 1.83
CA LEU A 11 -2.34 -4.51 1.56
C LEU A 11 -3.53 -4.29 0.61
N THR A 12 -3.58 -5.03 -0.51
CA THR A 12 -4.69 -4.90 -1.48
C THR A 12 -6.03 -5.41 -0.93
N VAL A 13 -6.03 -6.48 -0.14
CA VAL A 13 -7.24 -7.06 0.48
C VAL A 13 -7.85 -6.11 1.51
N TYR A 14 -7.04 -5.55 2.40
CA TYR A 14 -7.53 -4.61 3.41
C TYR A 14 -7.93 -3.27 2.80
N ALA A 15 -7.21 -2.80 1.77
CA ALA A 15 -7.60 -1.61 1.03
C ALA A 15 -8.98 -1.76 0.40
N ALA A 16 -9.28 -2.93 -0.20
CA ALA A 16 -10.59 -3.21 -0.78
C ALA A 16 -11.72 -3.19 0.26
N LYS A 17 -11.44 -3.62 1.50
CA LYS A 17 -12.37 -3.62 2.64
C LYS A 17 -12.52 -2.26 3.33
N ASN A 18 -11.85 -1.20 2.86
CA ASN A 18 -11.75 0.11 3.53
C ASN A 18 -11.18 0.00 4.97
N ASP A 19 -10.39 -1.04 5.26
CA ASP A 19 -9.74 -1.22 6.55
C ASP A 19 -8.42 -0.44 6.56
N ILE A 20 -8.49 0.84 6.96
CA ILE A 20 -7.35 1.76 6.89
C ILE A 20 -6.22 1.35 7.83
N GLU A 21 -6.54 0.82 9.02
CA GLU A 21 -5.55 0.44 10.02
C GLU A 21 -4.67 -0.71 9.51
N ASN A 22 -5.30 -1.78 9.01
CA ASN A 22 -4.54 -2.88 8.43
C ASN A 22 -3.86 -2.47 7.11
N THR A 23 -4.50 -1.62 6.29
CA THR A 23 -3.86 -1.09 5.08
C THR A 23 -2.56 -0.34 5.40
N LEU A 24 -2.56 0.53 6.42
CA LEU A 24 -1.37 1.24 6.88
C LEU A 24 -0.28 0.29 7.36
N LYS A 25 -0.64 -0.69 8.18
CA LYS A 25 0.29 -1.70 8.71
C LYS A 25 1.04 -2.40 7.57
N TYR A 26 0.31 -2.93 6.59
CA TYR A 26 0.93 -3.66 5.48
C TYR A 26 1.65 -2.74 4.48
N ALA A 27 1.26 -1.46 4.35
CA ALA A 27 2.00 -0.49 3.55
C ALA A 27 3.38 -0.19 4.17
N ILE A 28 3.44 -0.01 5.49
CA ILE A 28 4.70 0.18 6.24
C ILE A 28 5.58 -1.06 6.11
N ASP A 29 5.02 -2.26 6.22
CA ASP A 29 5.77 -3.51 6.01
C ASP A 29 6.30 -3.61 4.57
N LEU A 30 5.45 -3.29 3.57
CA LEU A 30 5.83 -3.33 2.15
C LEU A 30 6.96 -2.35 1.82
N LYS A 31 6.95 -1.16 2.45
CA LYS A 31 8.02 -0.15 2.30
C LYS A 31 9.40 -0.73 2.62
N ASN A 32 9.51 -1.60 3.62
CA ASN A 32 10.78 -2.23 4.00
C ASN A 32 11.34 -3.17 2.92
N TYR A 33 10.50 -3.60 1.99
CA TYR A 33 10.89 -4.47 0.87
C TYR A 33 11.05 -3.72 -0.46
N ALA A 34 10.53 -2.51 -0.57
CA ALA A 34 10.64 -1.68 -1.76
C ALA A 34 12.00 -0.98 -1.87
N ARG A 35 12.44 -0.76 -3.11
CA ARG A 35 13.69 -0.06 -3.46
C ARG A 35 13.40 1.05 -4.44
N GLY A 36 14.33 1.99 -4.58
CA GLY A 36 14.26 3.05 -5.58
C GLY A 36 12.99 3.90 -5.48
N GLU A 37 12.34 4.10 -6.63
CA GLU A 37 11.16 4.96 -6.78
C GLU A 37 9.94 4.41 -6.03
N PHE A 38 9.77 3.09 -5.97
CA PHE A 38 8.65 2.46 -5.25
C PHE A 38 8.64 2.78 -3.76
N LYS A 39 9.80 3.07 -3.16
CA LYS A 39 9.85 3.47 -1.75
C LYS A 39 9.17 4.83 -1.54
N LYS A 40 9.33 5.76 -2.50
CA LYS A 40 8.65 7.06 -2.48
C LYS A 40 7.16 6.90 -2.72
N ASP A 41 6.78 6.07 -3.69
CA ASP A 41 5.36 5.81 -3.98
C ASP A 41 4.62 5.19 -2.78
N ILE A 42 5.27 4.26 -2.07
CA ILE A 42 4.70 3.68 -0.84
C ILE A 42 4.64 4.72 0.28
N ASP A 43 5.64 5.60 0.41
CA ASP A 43 5.59 6.70 1.38
C ASP A 43 4.41 7.64 1.12
N ASP A 44 4.17 8.00 -0.14
CA ASP A 44 3.02 8.81 -0.52
C ASP A 44 1.68 8.11 -0.22
N ILE A 45 1.60 6.79 -0.44
CA ILE A 45 0.43 5.99 -0.04
C ILE A 45 0.24 6.05 1.48
N ILE A 46 1.31 5.87 2.27
CA ILE A 46 1.25 5.90 3.74
C ILE A 46 0.72 7.24 4.23
N GLU A 47 1.22 8.36 3.70
CA GLU A 47 0.78 9.69 4.11
C GLU A 47 -0.70 9.96 3.75
N LYS A 48 -1.13 9.55 2.55
CA LYS A 48 -2.56 9.63 2.16
C LYS A 48 -3.45 8.80 3.08
N LEU A 49 -3.02 7.59 3.46
CA LEU A 49 -3.77 6.73 4.38
C LEU A 49 -3.82 7.32 5.79
N LYS A 50 -2.73 7.88 6.31
CA LYS A 50 -2.71 8.57 7.61
C LYS A 50 -3.68 9.75 7.63
N TYR A 51 -3.68 10.57 6.57
CA TYR A 51 -4.62 11.67 6.42
C TYR A 51 -6.06 11.18 6.47
N LYS A 52 -6.40 10.16 5.66
CA LYS A 52 -7.74 9.58 5.65
C LYS A 52 -8.16 8.97 6.99
N MET A 53 -7.25 8.30 7.68
CA MET A 53 -7.50 7.77 9.02
C MET A 53 -7.84 8.89 10.01
N LYS A 54 -7.04 9.97 10.00
CA LYS A 54 -7.23 11.14 10.86
C LYS A 54 -8.58 11.82 10.61
N GLU A 55 -8.93 12.01 9.34
CA GLU A 55 -10.16 12.67 8.92
C GLU A 55 -11.38 11.71 8.89
N LYS A 56 -11.20 10.44 9.30
CA LYS A 56 -12.24 9.39 9.28
C LYS A 56 -12.91 9.23 7.91
N MET A 57 -12.11 9.32 6.85
CA MET A 57 -12.53 9.16 5.46
C MET A 57 -12.17 7.77 4.93
N ASP A 58 -12.99 7.24 4.04
CA ASP A 58 -12.67 6.02 3.29
C ASP A 58 -11.41 6.17 2.43
N ILE A 59 -10.78 5.03 2.11
CA ILE A 59 -9.60 4.95 1.25
C ILE A 59 -9.89 5.56 -0.13
N GLY A 60 -11.09 5.33 -0.66
CA GLY A 60 -11.52 5.84 -1.97
C GLY A 60 -10.89 5.08 -3.14
N ASP A 61 -11.61 5.00 -4.25
CA ASP A 61 -11.28 4.07 -5.33
C ASP A 61 -9.97 4.41 -6.05
N GLU A 62 -9.65 5.71 -6.18
CA GLU A 62 -8.40 6.15 -6.81
C GLU A 62 -7.18 5.67 -6.01
N LEU A 63 -7.20 5.79 -4.68
CA LEU A 63 -6.10 5.33 -3.85
C LEU A 63 -6.02 3.79 -3.82
N LYS A 64 -7.17 3.09 -3.82
CA LYS A 64 -7.19 1.61 -3.95
C LYS A 64 -6.55 1.17 -5.28
N LYS A 65 -6.84 1.88 -6.38
CA LYS A 65 -6.26 1.61 -7.70
C LYS A 65 -4.75 1.86 -7.72
N GLN A 66 -4.29 2.96 -7.12
CA GLN A 66 -2.87 3.27 -6.98
C GLN A 66 -2.13 2.17 -6.21
N ILE A 67 -2.67 1.75 -5.06
CA ILE A 67 -2.13 0.64 -4.26
C ILE A 67 -2.00 -0.64 -5.12
N ASN A 68 -3.04 -1.01 -5.86
CA ASN A 68 -3.02 -2.19 -6.71
C ASN A 68 -1.93 -2.14 -7.80
N ILE A 69 -1.74 -0.99 -8.44
CA ILE A 69 -0.73 -0.81 -9.50
C ILE A 69 0.69 -0.96 -8.92
N ILE A 70 0.98 -0.27 -7.82
CA ILE A 70 2.31 -0.29 -7.20
C ILE A 70 2.64 -1.68 -6.68
N VAL A 71 1.71 -2.33 -5.98
CA VAL A 71 1.87 -3.73 -5.53
C VAL A 71 2.16 -4.65 -6.71
N HIS A 72 1.44 -4.50 -7.83
CA HIS A 72 1.68 -5.30 -9.02
C HIS A 72 3.07 -5.07 -9.61
N GLN A 73 3.52 -3.82 -9.73
CA GLN A 73 4.85 -3.49 -10.27
C GLN A 73 5.97 -4.09 -9.41
N ILE A 74 5.87 -3.96 -8.08
CA ILE A 74 6.81 -4.56 -7.12
C ILE A 74 6.83 -6.08 -7.25
N LYS A 75 5.65 -6.72 -7.37
CA LYS A 75 5.54 -8.18 -7.56
C LYS A 75 6.21 -8.65 -8.85
N MET A 76 6.15 -7.84 -9.91
CA MET A 76 6.78 -8.15 -11.19
C MET A 76 8.30 -7.91 -11.19
N GLY A 77 8.89 -7.40 -10.10
CA GLY A 77 10.32 -7.13 -10.00
C GLY A 77 10.78 -6.05 -10.99
N ARG A 78 9.88 -5.13 -11.35
CA ARG A 78 10.28 -3.87 -11.98
C ARG A 78 10.92 -3.08 -10.84
N ASP A 79 12.25 -2.96 -10.86
CA ASP A 79 13.06 -2.16 -9.94
C ASP A 79 13.56 -0.91 -10.67
#